data_AF-A0A941FDC6-F1
#
_entry.id   AF-A0A941FDC6-F1
#
_cell.length_a   1.000
_cell.length_b   1.000
_cell.length_c   1.000
_cell.angle_alpha   90.00
_cell.angle_beta   90.00
_cell.angle_gamma   90.00
#
_symmetry.space_group_name_H-M   'P 1'
#
loop_
_entity.id
_entity.type
_entity.pdbx_description
1 polymer ?
#
loop_
_entity_poly.entity_id
_entity_poly.type
_entity_poly.pdbx_seq_one_letter_code
_entity_poly.pdbx_strand_id
1 'polypeptide(L)'
;MEITKLKKGRRTMKFSIIVFILFITAWTINIFREELFGIVPGYAPHNFGFNVMFFGPINLFVFISSFIVLMLVIYNWTNWGKSKEKYISFGISSLIVGFWIVQILRIIYW
;
A
#
# COMPACT_ATOMS: atom_id res chain seq x y z
N MET A 1 -13.81 26.96 8.29
CA MET A 1 -13.77 26.05 7.11
C MET A 1 -12.36 25.54 6.78
N GLU A 2 -11.30 26.26 7.14
CA GLU A 2 -9.91 25.85 6.87
C GLU A 2 -9.39 24.76 7.84
N ILE A 3 -9.78 24.82 9.12
CA ILE A 3 -9.42 23.84 10.16
C ILE A 3 -9.91 22.43 9.80
N THR A 4 -11.09 22.31 9.19
CA THR A 4 -11.66 21.00 8.79
C THR A 4 -10.91 20.39 7.60
N LYS A 5 -10.42 21.21 6.67
CA LYS A 5 -9.60 20.77 5.52
C LYS A 5 -8.24 20.24 5.99
N LEU A 6 -7.57 20.97 6.89
CA LEU A 6 -6.30 20.53 7.50
C LEU A 6 -6.47 19.22 8.29
N LYS A 7 -7.57 19.08 9.06
CA LYS A 7 -7.88 17.84 9.78
C LYS A 7 -8.11 16.66 8.84
N LYS A 8 -8.75 16.88 7.68
CA LYS A 8 -8.95 15.84 6.64
C LYS A 8 -7.62 15.43 6.02
N GLY A 9 -6.77 16.38 5.62
CA GLY A 9 -5.43 16.10 5.09
C GLY A 9 -4.55 15.29 6.05
N ARG A 10 -4.53 15.64 7.35
CA ARG A 10 -3.81 14.85 8.36
C ARG A 10 -4.34 13.43 8.52
N ARG A 11 -5.66 13.21 8.43
CA ARG A 11 -6.24 11.87 8.47
C ARG A 11 -5.83 11.04 7.26
N THR A 12 -5.87 11.62 6.07
CA THR A 12 -5.41 10.96 4.85
C THR A 12 -3.93 10.60 4.92
N MET A 13 -3.08 11.50 5.45
CA MET A 13 -1.66 11.21 5.68
C MET A 13 -1.43 10.09 6.70
N LYS A 14 -2.15 10.11 7.84
CA LYS A 14 -2.05 9.02 8.82
C LYS A 14 -2.46 7.68 8.22
N PHE A 15 -3.53 7.68 7.43
CA PHE A 15 -4.01 6.49 6.75
C PHE A 15 -2.98 5.99 5.72
N SER A 16 -2.39 6.87 4.91
CA SER A 16 -1.36 6.48 3.94
C SER A 16 -0.12 5.90 4.62
N ILE A 17 0.31 6.45 5.75
CA ILE A 17 1.41 5.91 6.55
C ILE A 17 1.07 4.52 7.09
N ILE A 18 -0.14 4.30 7.62
CA ILE A 18 -0.57 2.98 8.09
C ILE A 18 -0.56 1.96 6.95
N VAL A 19 -1.10 2.33 5.79
CA VAL A 19 -1.11 1.47 4.59
C VAL A 19 0.32 1.14 4.15
N PHE A 20 1.25 2.08 4.23
CA PHE A 20 2.66 1.85 3.92
C PHE A 20 3.35 0.93 4.93
N ILE A 21 3.05 1.06 6.21
CA ILE A 21 3.57 0.14 7.23
C ILE A 21 3.03 -1.27 6.96
N LEU A 22 1.73 -1.41 6.66
CA LEU A 22 1.15 -2.71 6.28
C LEU A 22 1.84 -3.31 5.04
N PHE A 23 2.13 -2.48 4.03
CA PHE A 23 2.88 -2.91 2.86
C PHE A 23 4.26 -3.46 3.24
N ILE A 24 5.06 -2.69 3.99
CA ILE A 24 6.40 -3.13 4.41
C ILE A 24 6.33 -4.41 5.24
N THR A 25 5.40 -4.48 6.19
CA THR A 25 5.24 -5.65 7.07
C THR A 25 4.84 -6.89 6.26
N ALA A 26 3.88 -6.77 5.33
CA ALA A 26 3.48 -7.88 4.47
C ALA A 26 4.64 -8.41 3.64
N TRP A 27 5.45 -7.52 3.07
CA TRP A 27 6.63 -7.89 2.28
C TRP A 27 7.73 -8.49 3.14
N THR A 28 7.97 -7.94 4.33
CA THR A 28 8.94 -8.49 5.29
C THR A 28 8.54 -9.89 5.71
N ILE A 29 7.28 -10.10 6.08
CA ILE A 29 6.75 -11.43 6.43
C ILE A 29 6.90 -12.40 5.26
N ASN A 30 6.61 -11.97 4.03
CA ASN A 30 6.76 -12.84 2.87
C ASN A 30 8.22 -13.21 2.57
N ILE A 31 9.18 -12.31 2.82
CA ILE A 31 10.61 -12.59 2.68
C ILE A 31 11.06 -13.59 3.74
N PHE A 32 10.71 -13.36 5.01
CA PHE A 32 11.13 -14.19 6.15
C PHE A 32 10.14 -15.32 6.50
N ARG A 33 9.25 -15.71 5.58
CA ARG A 33 8.17 -16.65 5.89
C ARG A 33 8.67 -18.06 6.22
N GLU A 34 9.86 -18.41 5.73
CA GLU A 34 10.49 -19.69 6.04
C GLU A 34 11.02 -19.70 7.47
N GLU A 35 11.73 -18.64 7.88
CA GLU A 35 12.29 -18.51 9.22
C GLU A 35 11.21 -18.26 10.27
N LEU A 36 10.15 -17.51 9.93
CA LEU A 36 9.08 -17.13 10.87
C LEU A 36 8.02 -18.24 11.02
N PHE A 37 7.73 -18.97 9.95
CA PHE A 37 6.56 -19.87 9.89
C PHE A 37 6.86 -21.25 9.30
N GLY A 38 8.11 -21.55 8.90
CA GLY A 38 8.47 -22.81 8.24
C GLY A 38 7.86 -22.97 6.85
N ILE A 39 7.44 -21.87 6.21
CA ILE A 39 6.77 -21.89 4.91
C ILE A 39 7.82 -21.85 3.81
N VAL A 40 8.21 -23.04 3.34
CA VAL A 40 9.23 -23.18 2.30
C VAL A 40 8.71 -22.69 0.94
N PRO A 41 9.37 -21.71 0.29
CA PRO A 41 9.04 -21.29 -1.06
C PRO A 41 9.15 -22.47 -2.04
N GLY A 42 8.07 -22.74 -2.78
CA GLY A 42 8.03 -23.76 -3.83
C GLY A 42 7.28 -25.02 -3.42
N TYR A 43 7.04 -25.22 -2.12
CA TYR A 43 6.20 -26.32 -1.63
C TYR A 43 4.72 -25.93 -1.72
N ALA A 44 4.02 -26.51 -2.70
CA ALA A 44 2.69 -26.08 -3.13
C ALA A 44 1.64 -25.96 -2.00
N PRO A 45 1.51 -26.90 -1.04
CA PRO A 45 0.49 -26.82 0.01
C PRO A 45 0.68 -25.62 0.96
N HIS A 46 1.91 -25.40 1.44
CA HIS A 46 2.18 -24.32 2.41
C HIS A 46 2.15 -22.94 1.74
N ASN A 47 2.64 -22.85 0.50
CA ASN A 47 2.62 -21.62 -0.27
C ASN A 47 1.20 -21.19 -0.65
N PHE A 48 0.32 -22.14 -1.01
CA PHE A 48 -1.03 -21.81 -1.40
C PHE A 48 -1.81 -21.19 -0.24
N GLY A 49 -1.78 -21.82 0.94
CA GLY A 49 -2.45 -21.31 2.13
C GLY A 49 -1.99 -19.91 2.53
N PHE A 50 -0.66 -19.71 2.59
CA PHE A 50 -0.08 -18.41 2.92
C PHE A 50 -0.47 -17.31 1.92
N ASN A 51 -0.41 -17.61 0.61
CA ASN A 51 -0.72 -16.64 -0.43
C ASN A 51 -2.21 -16.29 -0.45
N VAL A 52 -3.10 -17.27 -0.32
CA VAL A 52 -4.55 -17.05 -0.42
C VAL A 52 -5.12 -16.43 0.86
N MET A 53 -4.66 -16.85 2.04
CA MET A 53 -5.22 -16.39 3.30
C MET A 53 -4.59 -15.10 3.81
N PHE A 54 -3.32 -14.84 3.50
CA PHE A 54 -2.58 -13.71 4.07
C PHE A 54 -2.04 -12.76 3.00
N PHE A 55 -1.10 -13.22 2.17
CA PHE A 55 -0.31 -12.32 1.32
C PHE A 55 -1.12 -11.68 0.20
N GLY A 56 -2.02 -12.43 -0.45
CA GLY A 56 -2.91 -11.92 -1.48
C GLY A 56 -3.88 -10.87 -0.95
N PRO A 57 -4.72 -11.19 0.06
CA PRO A 57 -5.67 -10.26 0.64
C PRO A 57 -5.03 -8.96 1.15
N ILE A 58 -3.90 -9.04 1.85
CA ILE A 58 -3.26 -7.85 2.42
C ILE A 58 -2.71 -6.93 1.33
N ASN A 59 -2.11 -7.51 0.28
CA ASN A 59 -1.59 -6.74 -0.84
C ASN A 59 -2.70 -6.12 -1.69
N LEU A 60 -3.81 -6.83 -1.90
CA LEU A 60 -4.99 -6.28 -2.57
C LEU A 60 -5.56 -5.09 -1.78
N PHE A 61 -5.69 -5.23 -0.46
CA PHE A 61 -6.14 -4.16 0.42
C PHE A 61 -5.21 -2.94 0.36
N VAL A 62 -3.89 -3.17 0.43
CA VAL A 62 -2.86 -2.11 0.34
C VAL A 62 -2.92 -1.40 -1.01
N PHE A 63 -3.06 -2.15 -2.11
CA PHE A 63 -3.13 -1.59 -3.46
C PHE A 63 -4.37 -0.70 -3.63
N ILE A 64 -5.57 -1.23 -3.31
CA ILE A 64 -6.83 -0.49 -3.41
C ILE A 64 -6.79 0.74 -2.51
N SER A 65 -6.33 0.61 -1.26
CA SER A 65 -6.26 1.72 -0.32
C SER A 65 -5.31 2.82 -0.81
N SER A 66 -4.15 2.45 -1.37
CA SER A 66 -3.19 3.39 -1.92
C SER A 66 -3.76 4.13 -3.13
N PHE A 67 -4.48 3.43 -4.00
CA PHE A 67 -5.16 4.03 -5.15
C PHE A 67 -6.24 5.04 -4.71
N ILE A 68 -7.06 4.68 -3.71
CA ILE A 68 -8.07 5.58 -3.13
C ILE A 68 -7.43 6.84 -2.54
N VAL A 69 -6.35 6.70 -1.78
CA VAL A 69 -5.62 7.86 -1.22
C VAL A 69 -5.10 8.76 -2.33
N LEU A 70 -4.53 8.17 -3.38
CA LEU A 70 -3.98 8.90 -4.52
C LEU A 70 -5.08 9.70 -5.23
N MET A 71 -6.23 9.09 -5.50
CA MET A 71 -7.40 9.78 -6.06
C MET A 71 -7.91 10.90 -5.15
N LEU A 72 -8.00 10.67 -3.83
CA LEU A 72 -8.40 11.69 -2.87
C LEU A 72 -7.45 12.89 -2.86
N VAL A 73 -6.14 12.65 -2.93
CA VAL A 73 -5.14 13.70 -2.94
C VAL A 73 -5.20 14.50 -4.24
N ILE A 74 -5.35 13.83 -5.39
CA ILE A 74 -5.51 14.50 -6.70
C ILE A 74 -6.77 15.35 -6.72
N TYR A 75 -7.91 14.79 -6.30
CA TYR A 75 -9.19 15.52 -6.30
C TYR A 75 -9.17 16.75 -5.39
N ASN A 76 -8.43 16.70 -4.28
CA ASN A 76 -8.32 17.81 -3.34
C ASN A 76 -7.02 18.63 -3.49
N TRP A 77 -6.30 18.49 -4.61
CA TRP A 77 -4.94 19.01 -4.75
C TRP A 77 -4.82 20.52 -4.56
N THR A 78 -5.77 21.27 -5.14
CA THR A 78 -5.88 22.73 -5.03
C THR A 78 -6.51 23.13 -3.69
N ASN A 79 -7.50 22.36 -3.22
CA ASN A 79 -8.25 22.60 -1.99
C ASN A 79 -7.40 22.49 -0.71
N TRP A 80 -6.32 21.72 -0.73
CA TRP A 80 -5.42 21.53 0.42
C TRP A 80 -4.20 22.45 0.41
N GLY A 81 -4.14 23.44 -0.50
CA GLY A 81 -3.09 24.48 -0.51
C GLY A 81 -1.67 23.89 -0.58
N LYS A 82 -0.69 24.52 0.06
CA LYS A 82 0.70 24.02 0.15
C LYS A 82 0.93 23.09 1.36
N SER A 83 -0.07 22.30 1.76
CA SER A 83 0.06 21.41 2.91
C SER A 83 1.13 20.35 2.68
N LYS A 84 1.96 20.05 3.69
CA LYS A 84 2.98 19.00 3.58
C LYS A 84 2.32 17.62 3.49
N GLU A 85 1.16 17.49 4.12
CA GLU A 85 0.35 16.28 4.20
C GLU A 85 -0.04 15.74 2.82
N LYS A 86 -0.39 16.62 1.86
CA LYS A 86 -0.76 16.17 0.51
C LYS A 86 0.44 15.56 -0.23
N TYR A 87 1.63 16.15 -0.10
CA TYR A 87 2.83 15.65 -0.76
C TYR A 87 3.30 14.32 -0.17
N ILE A 88 3.27 14.18 1.17
CA ILE A 88 3.61 12.92 1.83
C ILE A 88 2.63 11.81 1.40
N SER A 89 1.32 12.09 1.46
CA SER A 89 0.29 11.13 1.06
C SER A 89 0.43 10.73 -0.41
N PHE A 90 0.66 11.71 -1.30
CA PHE A 90 0.87 11.46 -2.72
C PHE A 90 2.11 10.61 -2.98
N GLY A 91 3.25 10.96 -2.37
CA GLY A 91 4.51 10.24 -2.56
C GLY A 91 4.41 8.79 -2.13
N ILE A 92 3.92 8.55 -0.91
CA ILE A 92 3.77 7.20 -0.36
C ILE A 92 2.82 6.36 -1.23
N SER A 93 1.64 6.88 -1.54
CA SER A 93 0.67 6.13 -2.34
C SER A 93 1.14 5.89 -3.77
N SER A 94 1.84 6.85 -4.37
CA SER A 94 2.43 6.70 -5.71
C SER A 94 3.48 5.62 -5.74
N LEU A 95 4.33 5.51 -4.71
CA LEU A 95 5.34 4.45 -4.60
C LEU A 95 4.69 3.06 -4.56
N ILE A 96 3.65 2.87 -3.74
CA ILE A 96 2.96 1.59 -3.63
C ILE A 96 2.26 1.22 -4.94
N VAL A 97 1.51 2.16 -5.53
CA VAL A 97 0.80 1.92 -6.79
C VAL A 97 1.79 1.65 -7.93
N GLY A 98 2.85 2.45 -8.03
CA GLY A 98 3.91 2.27 -9.03
C GLY A 98 4.60 0.91 -8.90
N PHE A 99 4.91 0.48 -7.67
CA PHE A 99 5.45 -0.84 -7.40
C PHE A 99 4.54 -1.95 -7.98
N TRP A 100 3.23 -1.89 -7.71
CA TRP A 100 2.28 -2.88 -8.23
C TRP A 100 2.13 -2.85 -9.74
N ILE A 101 2.13 -1.66 -10.35
CA ILE A 101 2.12 -1.53 -11.82
C ILE A 101 3.33 -2.26 -12.41
N VAL A 102 4.54 -2.06 -11.84
CA VAL A 102 5.75 -2.75 -12.31
C VAL A 102 5.62 -4.28 -12.15
N GLN A 103 5.09 -4.77 -11.03
CA GLN A 103 4.88 -6.22 -10.84
C GLN A 103 3.88 -6.80 -11.85
N ILE A 104 2.78 -6.10 -12.13
CA ILE A 104 1.79 -6.55 -13.12
C ILE A 104 2.39 -6.56 -14.52
N LEU A 105 3.11 -5.50 -14.90
CA LEU A 105 3.80 -5.44 -16.20
C LEU A 105 4.80 -6.58 -16.33
N ARG A 106 5.53 -6.90 -15.26
CA ARG A 106 6.44 -8.06 -15.25
C ARG A 106 5.69 -9.35 -15.56
N ILE A 107 4.53 -9.60 -14.96
CA ILE A 107 3.74 -10.83 -15.20
C ILE A 107 3.19 -10.90 -16.64
N ILE A 108 2.87 -9.76 -17.26
CA ILE A 108 2.30 -9.72 -18.61
C ILE A 108 3.37 -9.88 -19.69
N TYR A 109 4.55 -9.29 -19.49
CA TYR A 109 5.58 -9.18 -20.52
C TYR A 109 6.77 -10.13 -20.33
N TRP A 110 6.90 -10.79 -19.19
CA TRP A 110 7.94 -11.77 -18.86
C TRP A 110 7.31 -13.07 -18.37
#